data_AF-A0A0A9YV92-F1
#
_entry.id   AF-A0A0A9YV92-F1
#
_cell.length_a   1.000
_cell.length_b   1.000
_cell.length_c   1.000
_cell.angle_alpha   90.00
_cell.angle_beta   90.00
_cell.angle_gamma   90.00
#
_symmetry.space_group_name_H-M   'P 1'
#
loop_
_entity.id
_entity.type
_entity.pdbx_description
1 polymer ?
#
loop_
_entity_poly.entity_id
_entity_poly.type
_entity_poly.pdbx_seq_one_letter_code
_entity_poly.pdbx_strand_id
1 'polypeptide(L)'
;HVSAPVRKPHGVQDFNGRTVKVGTFNCTVFSSFDALDEYGQPSRFGGMELTLVKESFDRLNLKLNIVMPTTSDLWGQYDGENWKDGIMGLLTAGEVDVAFCGLWIVSS
;
A
#
# COMPACT_ATOMS: atom_id res chain seq x y z
N HIS A 1 9.32 -13.74 -23.11
CA HIS A 1 7.97 -14.17 -22.70
C HIS A 1 7.01 -13.01 -22.86
N VAL A 2 6.06 -13.10 -23.78
CA VAL A 2 5.02 -12.07 -23.98
C VAL A 2 3.80 -12.53 -23.22
N SER A 3 3.46 -11.82 -22.13
CA SER A 3 2.29 -12.12 -21.31
C SER A 3 1.01 -11.86 -22.10
N ALA A 4 0.04 -12.78 -22.02
CA ALA A 4 -1.25 -12.65 -22.67
C ALA A 4 -2.05 -11.46 -22.10
N PRO A 5 -2.88 -10.77 -22.90
CA PRO A 5 -3.68 -9.66 -22.42
C PRO A 5 -4.73 -10.15 -21.41
N VAL A 6 -4.67 -9.59 -20.20
CA VAL A 6 -5.66 -9.84 -19.14
C VAL A 6 -7.01 -9.28 -19.61
N ARG A 7 -8.00 -10.15 -19.79
CA ARG A 7 -9.38 -9.73 -20.09
C ARG A 7 -9.91 -8.89 -18.93
N LYS A 8 -10.24 -7.63 -19.19
CA LYS A 8 -10.90 -6.76 -18.21
C LYS A 8 -12.34 -7.24 -17.97
N PRO A 9 -12.76 -7.50 -16.72
CA PRO A 9 -14.15 -7.79 -16.41
C PRO A 9 -15.04 -6.59 -16.78
N HIS A 10 -16.25 -6.87 -17.27
CA HIS A 10 -17.22 -5.82 -17.60
C HIS A 10 -17.53 -4.96 -16.36
N GLY A 11 -17.48 -3.64 -16.50
CA GLY A 11 -17.75 -2.68 -15.41
C GLY A 11 -16.52 -2.25 -14.60
N VAL A 12 -15.33 -2.79 -14.87
CA VAL A 12 -14.09 -2.36 -14.20
C VAL A 12 -13.49 -1.17 -14.95
N GLN A 13 -13.42 -0.02 -14.27
CA GLN A 13 -12.82 1.19 -14.83
C GLN A 13 -11.31 1.02 -15.00
N ASP A 14 -10.79 1.41 -16.16
CA ASP A 14 -9.35 1.51 -16.41
C ASP A 14 -8.82 2.82 -15.81
N PHE A 15 -7.89 2.71 -14.85
CA PHE A 15 -7.28 3.87 -14.22
C PHE A 15 -6.07 4.42 -14.99
N ASN A 16 -5.79 3.92 -16.20
CA ASN A 16 -4.80 4.44 -17.15
C ASN A 16 -3.39 4.59 -16.56
N GLY A 17 -2.98 3.67 -15.69
CA GLY A 17 -1.65 3.66 -15.09
C GLY A 17 -1.46 4.74 -14.02
N ARG A 18 -2.54 5.28 -13.43
CA ARG A 18 -2.45 6.22 -12.30
C ARG A 18 -1.69 5.58 -11.14
N THR A 19 -0.80 6.37 -10.53
CA THR A 19 -0.05 5.95 -9.34
C THR A 19 -0.87 6.22 -8.08
N VAL A 20 -0.86 5.26 -7.16
CA VAL A 20 -1.41 5.40 -5.80
C VAL A 20 -0.28 5.24 -4.81
N LYS A 21 -0.12 6.22 -3.92
CA LYS A 21 0.84 6.18 -2.82
C LYS A 21 0.29 5.34 -1.68
N VAL A 22 1.03 4.33 -1.27
CA VAL A 22 0.63 3.34 -0.28
C VAL A 22 1.57 3.39 0.91
N GLY A 23 1.03 3.74 2.08
CA GLY A 23 1.70 3.65 3.36
C GLY A 23 1.73 2.21 3.87
N THR A 24 2.90 1.57 3.86
CA THR A 24 3.08 0.23 4.43
C THR A 24 4.53 0.01 4.86
N PHE A 25 4.80 -1.07 5.56
CA PHE A 25 6.13 -1.48 5.99
C PHE A 25 6.19 -3.01 6.12
N ASN A 26 7.35 -3.55 6.50
CA ASN A 26 7.50 -4.98 6.74
C ASN A 26 6.79 -5.37 8.05
N CYS A 27 5.54 -5.86 7.97
CA CYS A 27 4.82 -6.50 9.06
C CYS A 27 4.61 -7.99 8.77
N THR A 28 5.19 -8.84 9.62
CA THR A 28 5.31 -10.29 9.42
C THR A 28 3.98 -10.96 9.01
N VAL A 29 4.08 -11.91 8.07
CA VAL A 29 3.01 -12.70 7.44
C VAL A 29 2.11 -11.94 6.46
N PHE A 30 1.84 -10.65 6.68
CA PHE A 30 0.86 -9.90 5.89
C PHE A 30 1.49 -9.04 4.80
N SER A 31 2.61 -8.39 5.10
CA SER A 31 3.35 -7.55 4.15
C SER A 31 4.85 -7.70 4.36
N SER A 32 5.54 -8.25 3.35
CA SER A 32 7.00 -8.34 3.33
C SER A 32 7.54 -7.93 1.97
N PHE A 33 8.58 -7.11 1.93
CA PHE A 33 9.23 -6.70 0.71
C PHE A 33 10.71 -6.36 0.93
N ASP A 34 11.48 -6.51 -0.15
CA ASP A 34 12.88 -6.12 -0.21
C ASP A 34 13.02 -4.59 -0.29
N ALA A 35 14.26 -4.09 -0.41
CA ALA A 35 14.50 -2.67 -0.59
C ALA A 35 13.67 -2.07 -1.75
N LEU A 36 13.21 -0.84 -1.55
CA LEU A 36 12.49 -0.05 -2.54
C LEU A 36 13.47 0.67 -3.46
N ASP A 37 13.09 0.82 -4.72
CA ASP A 37 13.76 1.73 -5.66
C ASP A 37 13.33 3.20 -5.45
N GLU A 38 13.85 4.11 -6.28
CA GLU A 38 13.53 5.54 -6.24
C GLU A 38 12.04 5.87 -6.50
N TYR A 39 11.28 4.92 -7.05
CA TYR A 39 9.86 5.04 -7.35
C TYR A 39 8.97 4.31 -6.35
N GLY A 40 9.54 3.83 -5.23
CA GLY A 40 8.82 3.07 -4.21
C GLY A 40 8.38 1.69 -4.70
N GLN A 41 9.06 1.09 -5.69
CA GLN A 41 8.82 -0.29 -6.11
C GLN A 41 9.73 -1.27 -5.38
N PRO A 42 9.17 -2.34 -4.79
CA PRO A 42 9.98 -3.43 -4.28
C PRO A 42 10.41 -4.36 -5.40
N SER A 43 11.66 -4.83 -5.38
CA SER A 43 12.15 -5.84 -6.33
C SER A 43 11.52 -7.22 -6.10
N ARG A 44 11.16 -7.52 -4.86
CA ARG A 44 10.39 -8.69 -4.44
C ARG A 44 9.46 -8.28 -3.32
N PHE A 45 8.26 -8.85 -3.32
CA PHE A 45 7.30 -8.71 -2.24
C PHE A 45 6.61 -10.05 -1.99
N GLY A 46 5.97 -10.16 -0.82
CA GLY A 46 5.27 -11.31 -0.33
C GLY A 46 4.33 -10.91 0.81
N GLY A 47 3.59 -11.89 1.32
CA GLY A 47 2.51 -11.64 2.26
C GLY A 47 1.17 -11.42 1.56
N MET A 48 0.10 -11.72 2.30
CA MET A 48 -1.26 -11.74 1.77
C MET A 48 -1.75 -10.37 1.32
N GLU A 49 -1.45 -9.30 2.07
CA GLU A 49 -1.93 -7.95 1.78
C GLU A 49 -1.28 -7.39 0.52
N LEU A 50 0.06 -7.44 0.43
CA LEU A 50 0.77 -6.96 -0.75
C LEU A 50 0.42 -7.74 -2.02
N THR A 51 0.22 -9.05 -1.90
CA THR A 51 -0.25 -9.88 -3.02
C THR A 51 -1.63 -9.43 -3.47
N LEU A 52 -2.58 -9.26 -2.56
CA LEU A 52 -3.94 -8.82 -2.88
C LEU A 52 -3.95 -7.42 -3.51
N VAL A 53 -3.17 -6.49 -2.96
CA VAL A 53 -3.04 -5.12 -3.46
C VAL A 53 -2.46 -5.11 -4.86
N LYS A 54 -1.36 -5.84 -5.10
CA LYS A 54 -0.75 -5.92 -6.43
C LYS A 54 -1.72 -6.48 -7.47
N GLU A 55 -2.39 -7.58 -7.13
CA GLU A 55 -3.38 -8.24 -7.97
C GLU A 55 -4.57 -7.31 -8.30
N SER A 56 -4.98 -6.49 -7.34
CA SER A 56 -6.02 -5.48 -7.54
C SER A 56 -5.53 -4.37 -8.47
N PHE A 57 -4.33 -3.85 -8.23
CA PHE A 57 -3.74 -2.76 -9.01
C PHE A 57 -3.52 -3.18 -10.47
N ASP A 58 -3.05 -4.40 -10.72
CA ASP A 58 -2.84 -4.91 -12.07
C ASP A 58 -4.16 -5.03 -12.86
N ARG A 59 -5.23 -5.50 -12.20
CA ARG A 59 -6.57 -5.58 -12.82
C ARG A 59 -7.15 -4.20 -13.14
N LEU A 60 -6.83 -3.20 -12.32
CA LEU A 60 -7.32 -1.83 -12.43
C LEU A 60 -6.42 -0.93 -13.28
N ASN A 61 -5.25 -1.43 -13.74
CA ASN A 61 -4.22 -0.63 -14.37
C ASN A 61 -3.80 0.58 -13.50
N LEU A 62 -3.47 0.30 -12.24
CA LEU A 62 -2.90 1.23 -11.28
C LEU A 62 -1.41 0.91 -11.08
N LYS A 63 -0.63 1.92 -10.71
CA LYS A 63 0.76 1.76 -10.29
C LYS A 63 0.86 1.91 -8.78
N LEU A 64 1.51 0.95 -8.14
CA LEU A 64 1.85 1.04 -6.72
C LEU A 64 2.96 2.08 -6.54
N ASN A 65 3.03 2.76 -5.41
CA ASN A 65 4.22 3.47 -4.94
C ASN A 65 4.24 3.33 -3.42
N ILE A 66 5.16 2.52 -2.90
CA ILE A 66 5.27 2.28 -1.46
C ILE A 66 6.00 3.45 -0.81
N VAL A 67 5.37 4.02 0.21
CA VAL A 67 5.95 5.02 1.10
C VAL A 67 6.07 4.39 2.49
N MET A 68 7.29 4.22 2.97
CA MET A 68 7.52 3.71 4.33
C MET A 68 7.57 4.87 5.33
N PRO A 69 7.00 4.71 6.53
CA PRO A 69 7.24 5.65 7.61
C PRO A 69 8.72 5.62 8.01
N THR A 70 9.27 6.79 8.34
CA THR A 70 10.68 6.96 8.79
C THR A 70 10.81 7.05 10.31
N THR A 71 9.68 6.92 11.02
CA THR A 71 9.55 7.04 12.46
C THR A 71 9.78 5.69 13.16
N SER A 72 10.00 5.72 14.48
CA SER A 72 10.20 4.50 15.26
C SER A 72 8.90 3.71 15.47
N ASP A 73 7.77 4.40 15.55
CA ASP A 73 6.45 3.77 15.59
C ASP A 73 5.87 3.73 14.18
N LEU A 74 5.89 2.53 13.59
CA LEU A 74 5.51 2.33 12.19
C LEU A 74 3.98 2.34 11.99
N TRP A 75 3.18 2.08 13.03
CA TRP A 75 1.72 2.17 12.95
C TRP A 75 1.25 3.61 13.11
N GLY A 76 1.80 4.31 14.10
CA GLY A 76 1.41 5.67 14.47
C GLY A 76 0.63 5.70 15.78
N GLN A 77 0.54 6.90 16.36
CA GLN A 77 -0.01 7.14 17.69
C GLN A 77 -1.14 8.14 17.61
N TYR A 78 -2.23 7.86 18.33
CA TYR A 78 -3.33 8.79 18.49
C TYR A 78 -3.17 9.55 19.81
N ASP A 79 -3.09 10.88 19.75
CA ASP A 79 -2.88 11.72 20.93
C ASP A 79 -4.18 12.18 21.61
N GLY A 80 -5.34 11.70 21.14
CA GLY A 80 -6.66 12.12 21.59
C GLY A 80 -7.36 13.11 20.67
N GLU A 81 -6.61 13.71 19.73
CA GLU A 81 -7.16 14.61 18.72
C GLU A 81 -6.74 14.19 17.31
N ASN A 82 -5.45 13.90 17.13
CA ASN A 82 -4.83 13.65 15.83
C ASN A 82 -3.99 12.37 15.85
N TRP A 83 -3.89 11.74 14.68
CA TRP A 83 -2.89 10.71 14.44
C TRP A 83 -1.54 11.37 14.12
N LYS A 84 -0.48 10.79 14.67
CA LYS A 84 0.91 11.20 14.47
C LYS A 84 1.76 9.99 14.15
N ASP A 85 2.84 10.22 13.40
CA ASP A 85 3.84 9.21 13.04
C ASP A 85 3.26 7.96 12.33
N GLY A 86 4.12 7.01 11.98
CA GLY A 86 3.74 5.79 11.28
C GLY A 86 2.91 5.97 10.01
N ILE A 87 2.28 4.88 9.57
CA ILE A 87 1.39 4.89 8.40
C ILE A 87 0.09 5.66 8.64
N MET A 88 -0.38 5.75 9.89
CA MET A 88 -1.58 6.53 10.23
C MET A 88 -1.32 8.03 10.10
N GLY A 89 -0.18 8.52 10.59
CA GLY A 89 0.24 9.91 10.43
C GLY A 89 0.37 10.29 8.95
N LEU A 90 1.06 9.46 8.16
CA LEU A 90 1.18 9.64 6.70
C LEU A 90 -0.20 9.76 6.02
N LEU A 91 -1.16 8.90 6.41
CA LEU A 91 -2.50 8.92 5.86
C LEU A 91 -3.25 10.20 6.24
N THR A 92 -3.23 10.59 7.52
CA THR A 92 -3.95 11.80 7.97
C THR A 92 -3.33 13.10 7.47
N ALA A 93 -2.02 13.10 7.17
CA ALA A 93 -1.34 14.23 6.54
C ALA A 93 -1.58 14.31 5.02
N GLY A 94 -2.22 13.30 4.41
CA GLY A 94 -2.42 13.22 2.96
C GLY A 94 -1.15 12.90 2.18
N GLU A 95 -0.13 12.34 2.84
CA GLU A 95 1.13 11.96 2.21
C GLU A 95 1.02 10.63 1.45
N VAL A 96 0.09 9.77 1.87
CA VAL A 96 -0.31 8.53 1.20
C VAL A 96 -1.82 8.50 0.96
N ASP A 97 -2.24 7.79 -0.07
CA ASP A 97 -3.66 7.66 -0.45
C ASP A 97 -4.35 6.50 0.30
N VAL A 98 -3.57 5.47 0.63
CA VAL A 98 -4.03 4.25 1.31
C VAL A 98 -2.95 3.80 2.29
N ALA A 99 -3.34 3.27 3.45
CA ALA A 99 -2.41 2.68 4.41
C ALA A 99 -2.85 1.27 4.82
N PHE A 100 -1.91 0.32 4.90
CA PHE A 100 -2.17 -1.01 5.46
C PHE A 100 -0.90 -1.62 6.05
N CYS A 101 -1.07 -2.31 7.18
CA CYS A 101 -0.15 -3.31 7.72
C CYS A 101 -0.83 -3.96 8.93
N GLY A 102 -1.64 -5.00 8.71
CA GLY A 102 -2.36 -5.69 9.79
C GLY A 102 -3.13 -4.74 10.72
N LEU A 103 -3.92 -3.83 10.15
CA LEU A 103 -4.68 -2.82 10.91
C LEU A 103 -5.91 -3.45 11.56
N TRP A 104 -6.10 -3.18 12.86
CA TRP A 104 -7.27 -3.64 13.61
C TRP A 104 -8.38 -2.58 13.54
N ILE A 105 -9.54 -2.98 13.05
CA ILE A 105 -10.74 -2.14 13.17
C ILE A 105 -11.34 -2.44 14.55
N VAL A 106 -11.16 -1.52 15.48
CA VAL A 106 -11.81 -1.55 16.80
C VAL A 106 -13.04 -0.65 16.76
N SER A 107 -14.19 -1.15 17.22
CA SER A 107 -15.37 -0.28 17.42
C SER A 107 -15.33 0.34 18.81
N SER A 108 -15.67 1.62 18.90
CA SER A 108 -15.98 2.32 20.15
C SER A 108 -17.35 1.92 20.69
#